data_AF-A0A2G8LMS9-F1
#
_entry.id   AF-A0A2G8LMS9-F1
#
_cell.length_a   1.000
_cell.length_b   1.000
_cell.length_c   1.000
_cell.angle_alpha   90.00
_cell.angle_beta   90.00
_cell.angle_gamma   90.00
#
_symmetry.space_group_name_H-M   'P 1'
#
loop_
_entity.id
_entity.type
_entity.pdbx_description
1 polymer ?
#
loop_
_entity_poly.entity_id
_entity_poly.type
_entity_poly.pdbx_seq_one_letter_code
_entity_poly.pdbx_strand_id
1 'polypeptide(L)'
;MSENSHHCQEMLGYRVDSQVSLWLVAVLEYIAADILKLAGNYVKNIGHTVISCQDIKVAMCADKVLMEMFHQDEEEVSVSSLMEEEFDEKMAQKGTFDVLVKDLIAEEVKFIRDLGLIIKVFRKRFLDGPRLFSENDVRTIFGNIMDLYQLTVSFRGLLEDALEMMDEDSECPAIGECFEDMAEVFLASTNFYES
;
A
#
# COMPACT_ATOMS: atom_id res chain seq x y z
N MET A 1 26.42 -26.36 15.77
CA MET A 1 25.28 -27.30 15.94
C MET A 1 25.07 -27.71 17.40
N SER A 2 26.12 -27.93 18.21
CA SER A 2 25.98 -28.22 19.65
C SER A 2 25.49 -27.02 20.49
N GLU A 3 25.81 -25.78 20.10
CA GLU A 3 25.41 -24.57 20.83
C GLU A 3 23.90 -24.32 20.83
N ASN A 4 23.23 -24.45 19.68
CA ASN A 4 21.79 -24.18 19.57
C ASN A 4 20.96 -25.15 20.43
N SER A 5 21.39 -26.41 20.54
CA SER A 5 20.76 -27.42 21.39
C SER A 5 20.95 -27.13 22.88
N HIS A 6 22.09 -26.55 23.27
CA HIS A 6 22.40 -26.21 24.65
C HIS A 6 21.53 -25.04 25.14
N HIS A 7 21.32 -24.02 24.31
CA HIS A 7 20.49 -22.85 24.66
C HIS A 7 18.99 -23.22 24.76
N CYS A 8 18.49 -24.06 23.86
CA CYS A 8 17.12 -24.59 23.95
C CYS A 8 16.90 -25.42 25.22
N GLN A 9 17.90 -26.22 25.61
CA GLN A 9 17.87 -27.02 26.83
C GLN A 9 17.88 -26.16 28.11
N GLU A 10 18.61 -25.04 28.12
CA GLU A 10 18.59 -24.09 29.25
C GLU A 10 17.23 -23.40 29.39
N MET A 11 16.61 -22.99 28.28
CA MET A 11 15.30 -22.32 28.28
C MET A 11 14.14 -23.25 28.61
N LEU A 12 14.18 -24.51 28.16
CA LEU A 12 13.10 -25.48 28.35
C LEU A 12 13.23 -26.30 29.64
N GLY A 13 14.40 -26.31 30.28
CA GLY A 13 14.64 -26.99 31.55
C GLY A 13 14.77 -28.53 31.45
N TYR A 14 14.77 -29.08 30.24
CA TYR A 14 14.98 -30.51 29.99
C TYR A 14 15.77 -30.74 28.70
N ARG A 15 16.39 -31.92 28.56
CA ARG A 15 17.15 -32.30 27.36
C ARG A 15 16.24 -32.34 26.13
N VAL A 16 16.55 -31.50 25.15
CA VAL A 16 15.87 -31.44 23.86
C VAL A 16 16.72 -32.17 22.83
N ASP A 17 16.09 -33.02 22.02
CA ASP A 17 16.79 -33.70 20.93
C ASP A 17 17.30 -32.69 19.89
N SER A 18 18.49 -32.94 19.33
CA SER A 18 19.11 -32.02 18.37
C SER A 18 18.25 -31.82 17.12
N GLN A 19 17.45 -32.81 16.72
CA GLN A 19 16.56 -32.71 15.58
C GLN A 19 15.40 -31.77 15.88
N VAL A 20 14.84 -31.82 17.10
CA VAL A 20 13.78 -30.90 17.55
C VAL A 20 14.28 -29.46 17.59
N SER A 21 15.52 -29.25 18.07
CA SER A 21 16.14 -27.92 18.07
C SER A 21 16.30 -27.37 16.65
N LEU A 22 16.62 -28.23 15.67
CA LEU A 22 16.74 -27.84 14.27
C LEU A 22 15.38 -27.42 13.68
N TRP A 23 14.31 -28.14 14.01
CA TRP A 23 12.95 -27.76 13.61
C TRP A 23 12.54 -26.41 14.18
N LEU A 24 12.83 -26.15 15.46
CA LEU A 24 12.56 -24.85 16.09
C LEU A 24 13.31 -23.72 15.39
N VAL A 25 14.61 -23.90 15.11
CA VAL A 25 15.41 -22.90 14.39
C VAL A 25 14.84 -22.65 12.99
N ALA A 26 14.43 -23.70 12.27
CA ALA A 26 13.83 -23.55 10.94
C ALA A 26 12.53 -22.74 10.96
N VAL A 27 11.69 -22.94 11.99
CA VAL A 27 10.47 -22.14 12.17
C VAL A 27 10.81 -20.68 12.48
N LEU A 28 11.77 -20.43 13.37
CA LEU A 28 12.21 -19.07 13.71
C LEU A 28 12.80 -18.34 12.51
N GLU A 29 13.61 -19.02 11.70
CA GLU A 29 14.17 -18.48 10.46
C GLU A 29 13.07 -18.11 9.46
N TYR A 30 12.05 -18.96 9.32
CA TYR A 30 10.90 -18.69 8.47
C TYR A 30 10.12 -17.44 8.91
N ILE A 31 9.83 -17.32 10.20
CA ILE A 31 9.11 -16.16 10.76
C ILE A 31 9.95 -14.88 10.58
N ALA A 32 11.26 -14.94 10.87
CA ALA A 32 12.15 -13.79 10.70
C ALA A 32 12.23 -13.33 9.24
N ALA A 33 12.32 -14.26 8.29
CA ALA A 33 12.32 -13.95 6.86
C ALA A 33 11.00 -13.31 6.42
N ASP A 34 9.87 -13.75 6.97
CA ASP A 34 8.55 -13.20 6.63
C ASP A 34 8.38 -11.76 7.18
N ILE A 35 8.78 -11.51 8.43
CA ILE A 35 8.79 -10.16 9.02
C ILE A 35 9.69 -9.22 8.21
N LEU A 36 10.90 -9.66 7.85
CA LEU A 36 11.83 -8.83 7.08
C LEU A 36 11.33 -8.58 5.66
N LYS A 37 10.63 -9.55 5.05
CA LYS A 37 10.00 -9.37 3.73
C LYS A 37 8.86 -8.36 3.80
N LEU A 38 8.04 -8.42 4.85
CA LEU A 38 6.97 -7.45 5.11
C LEU A 38 7.55 -6.04 5.32
N ALA A 39 8.53 -5.89 6.22
CA ALA A 39 9.20 -4.63 6.47
C ALA A 39 9.92 -4.09 5.23
N GLY A 40 10.59 -4.96 4.46
CA GLY A 40 11.24 -4.58 3.21
C GLY A 40 10.26 -4.10 2.15
N ASN A 41 9.07 -4.71 2.05
CA ASN A 41 8.01 -4.23 1.16
C ASN A 41 7.46 -2.87 1.62
N TYR A 42 7.29 -2.67 2.93
CA TYR A 42 6.88 -1.39 3.50
C TYR A 42 7.90 -0.29 3.18
N VAL A 43 9.18 -0.52 3.49
CA VAL A 43 10.30 0.41 3.23
C VAL A 43 10.40 0.75 1.74
N LYS A 44 10.25 -0.25 0.86
CA LYS A 44 10.24 -0.06 -0.59
C LYS A 44 9.07 0.82 -1.05
N ASN A 45 7.89 0.69 -0.43
CA ASN A 45 6.71 1.47 -0.79
C ASN A 45 6.84 2.95 -0.40
N ILE A 46 7.62 3.27 0.64
CA ILE A 46 7.88 4.66 1.07
C ILE A 46 9.18 5.24 0.49
N GLY A 47 9.79 4.57 -0.50
CA GLY A 47 10.98 5.06 -1.20
C GLY A 47 12.30 4.98 -0.42
N HIS A 48 12.34 4.28 0.72
CA HIS A 48 13.55 4.09 1.51
C HIS A 48 14.38 2.90 1.01
N THR A 49 15.70 2.94 1.22
CA THR A 49 16.65 1.88 0.78
C THR A 49 17.25 1.08 1.93
N VAL A 50 17.03 1.51 3.17
CA VAL A 50 17.55 0.88 4.39
C VAL A 50 16.38 0.59 5.32
N ILE A 51 16.30 -0.65 5.83
CA ILE A 51 15.29 -1.03 6.81
C ILE A 51 15.78 -0.61 8.20
N SER A 52 15.03 0.27 8.87
CA SER A 52 15.25 0.65 10.26
C SER A 52 14.42 -0.20 11.22
N CYS A 53 14.75 -0.16 12.51
CA CYS A 53 13.97 -0.82 13.56
C CYS A 53 12.53 -0.27 13.63
N GLN A 54 12.34 1.01 13.34
CA GLN A 54 11.02 1.64 13.34
C GLN A 54 10.15 1.10 12.20
N ASP A 55 10.74 0.85 11.03
CA ASP A 55 10.02 0.29 9.88
C ASP A 55 9.50 -1.12 10.17
N ILE A 56 10.29 -1.93 10.90
CA ILE A 56 9.87 -3.27 11.34
C ILE A 56 8.67 -3.15 12.27
N LYS A 57 8.70 -2.24 13.25
CA LYS A 57 7.58 -2.01 14.18
C LYS A 57 6.32 -1.58 13.43
N VAL A 58 6.42 -0.60 12.55
CA VAL A 58 5.27 -0.11 11.78
C VAL A 58 4.69 -1.21 10.89
N ALA A 59 5.55 -1.95 10.19
CA ALA A 59 5.12 -3.05 9.33
C ALA A 59 4.44 -4.18 10.13
N MET A 60 4.99 -4.55 11.28
CA MET A 60 4.38 -5.53 12.18
C MET A 60 3.04 -5.03 12.73
N CYS A 61 2.94 -3.76 13.12
CA CYS A 61 1.69 -3.16 13.62
C CYS A 61 0.56 -3.14 12.59
N ALA A 62 0.90 -3.05 11.30
CA ALA A 62 -0.07 -3.09 10.23
C ALA A 62 -0.52 -4.53 9.87
N ASP A 63 0.22 -5.56 10.29
CA ASP A 63 -0.11 -6.95 10.03
C ASP A 63 -0.87 -7.56 11.20
N LYS A 64 -2.13 -7.93 10.94
CA LYS A 64 -3.02 -8.45 11.97
C LYS A 64 -2.54 -9.77 12.58
N VAL A 65 -1.93 -10.65 11.79
CA VAL A 65 -1.48 -11.97 12.25
C VAL A 65 -0.25 -11.83 13.12
N LEU A 66 0.69 -10.98 12.74
CA LEU A 66 1.87 -10.68 13.55
C LEU A 66 1.50 -9.90 14.81
N MET A 67 0.61 -8.92 14.72
CA MET A 67 0.08 -8.24 15.91
C MET A 67 -0.56 -9.22 16.88
N GLU A 68 -1.42 -10.10 16.37
CA GLU A 68 -2.03 -11.15 17.18
C GLU A 68 -1.02 -12.17 17.69
N MET A 69 0.08 -12.46 17.01
CA MET A 69 1.09 -13.43 17.46
C MET A 69 1.98 -12.86 18.58
N PHE A 70 2.34 -11.57 18.50
CA PHE A 70 3.33 -10.96 19.40
C PHE A 70 2.74 -10.14 20.55
N HIS A 71 1.43 -9.80 20.52
CA HIS A 71 0.77 -8.99 21.56
C HIS A 71 -0.39 -9.73 22.28
N GLN A 72 -0.26 -11.04 22.52
CA GLN A 72 -1.34 -11.82 23.16
C GLN A 72 -1.54 -11.53 24.66
N ASP A 73 -0.54 -10.96 25.35
CA ASP A 73 -0.52 -10.90 26.83
C ASP A 73 -0.11 -9.52 27.43
N GLU A 74 0.02 -8.46 26.64
CA GLU A 74 0.27 -7.11 27.19
C GLU A 74 -1.05 -6.41 27.52
N GLU A 75 -1.56 -6.65 28.73
CA GLU A 75 -2.47 -5.72 29.42
C GLU A 75 -1.88 -4.30 29.32
N GLU A 76 -2.59 -3.42 28.60
CA GLU A 76 -2.49 -1.95 28.68
C GLU A 76 -1.07 -1.34 28.64
N VAL A 77 -0.27 -1.63 27.60
CA VAL A 77 0.70 -0.63 27.15
C VAL A 77 -0.04 0.36 26.27
N SER A 78 -0.35 1.52 26.83
CA SER A 78 -0.88 2.68 26.11
C SER A 78 -0.09 2.93 24.83
N VAL A 79 -0.63 2.46 23.71
CA VAL A 79 -0.16 2.78 22.36
C VAL A 79 -0.25 4.30 22.11
N SER A 80 -0.98 5.04 22.95
CA SER A 80 -1.03 6.52 22.94
C SER A 80 0.30 7.16 23.35
N SER A 81 1.04 6.59 24.31
CA SER A 81 2.25 7.24 24.85
C SER A 81 3.49 7.09 23.96
N LEU A 82 3.50 6.15 23.00
CA LEU A 82 4.58 6.06 21.99
C LEU A 82 4.24 6.79 20.69
N MET A 83 3.00 7.28 20.55
CA MET A 83 2.55 8.04 19.38
C MET A 83 2.66 9.55 19.59
N GLU A 84 2.69 10.04 20.83
CA GLU A 84 2.66 11.47 21.13
C GLU A 84 4.03 12.17 21.09
N GLU A 85 5.15 11.48 21.35
CA GLU A 85 6.46 12.13 21.44
C GLU A 85 7.25 12.24 20.11
N GLU A 86 6.84 11.54 19.05
CA GLU A 86 7.52 11.60 17.73
C GLU A 86 6.61 12.05 16.56
N PHE A 87 5.36 12.45 16.83
CA PHE A 87 4.53 13.10 15.82
C PHE A 87 5.01 14.54 15.51
N ASP A 88 5.81 15.14 16.39
CA ASP A 88 6.34 16.50 16.23
C ASP A 88 7.57 16.59 15.28
N GLU A 89 8.23 15.48 14.95
CA GLU A 89 9.28 15.48 13.91
C GLU A 89 8.70 15.24 12.51
N LYS A 90 7.49 14.66 12.41
CA LYS A 90 6.84 14.32 11.13
C LYS A 90 6.24 15.52 10.38
N MET A 91 6.30 16.73 10.93
CA MET A 91 5.84 17.96 10.25
C MET A 91 6.99 18.82 9.69
N ALA A 92 8.26 18.47 9.94
CA ALA A 92 9.41 19.31 9.60
C ALA A 92 10.09 18.96 8.26
N GLN A 93 9.73 17.86 7.60
CA GLN A 93 10.10 17.60 6.21
C GLN A 93 8.84 17.40 5.37
N LYS A 94 8.29 18.53 4.92
CA LYS A 94 7.54 18.60 3.66
C LYS A 94 8.36 17.83 2.61
N GLY A 95 7.94 16.61 2.30
CA GLY A 95 8.59 15.78 1.29
C GLY A 95 8.80 16.62 0.03
N THR A 96 10.00 16.53 -0.54
CA THR A 96 10.35 17.21 -1.80
C THR A 96 9.21 16.97 -2.79
N PHE A 97 8.78 18.01 -3.52
CA PHE A 97 7.63 17.95 -4.42
C PHE A 97 7.65 16.72 -5.35
N ASP A 98 8.84 16.31 -5.81
CA ASP A 98 9.09 15.07 -6.54
C ASP A 98 8.59 13.77 -5.84
N VAL A 99 8.77 13.64 -4.52
CA VAL A 99 8.30 12.48 -3.75
C VAL A 99 6.77 12.44 -3.74
N LEU A 100 6.12 13.59 -3.53
CA LEU A 100 4.65 13.67 -3.54
C LEU A 100 4.07 13.31 -4.91
N VAL A 101 4.74 13.70 -5.99
CA VAL A 101 4.32 13.37 -7.36
C VAL A 101 4.48 11.87 -7.64
N LYS A 102 5.59 11.26 -7.19
CA LYS A 102 5.80 9.81 -7.31
C LYS A 102 4.78 9.01 -6.50
N ASP A 103 4.46 9.47 -5.29
CA ASP A 103 3.43 8.85 -4.45
C ASP A 103 2.05 8.96 -5.11
N LEU A 104 1.71 10.13 -5.67
CA LEU A 104 0.47 10.33 -6.42
C LEU A 104 0.35 9.34 -7.60
N ILE A 105 1.40 9.18 -8.40
CA ILE A 105 1.41 8.21 -9.51
C ILE A 105 1.22 6.78 -8.99
N ALA A 106 1.89 6.41 -7.89
CA ALA A 106 1.76 5.08 -7.30
C ALA A 106 0.34 4.81 -6.75
N GLU A 107 -0.33 5.83 -6.21
CA GLU A 107 -1.73 5.75 -5.79
C GLU A 107 -2.68 5.60 -6.97
N GLU A 108 -2.48 6.38 -8.04
CA GLU A 108 -3.26 6.27 -9.28
C GLU A 108 -3.16 4.87 -9.90
N VAL A 109 -1.97 4.24 -9.88
CA VAL A 109 -1.78 2.84 -10.32
C VAL A 109 -2.63 1.87 -9.51
N LYS A 110 -2.67 2.03 -8.18
CA LYS A 110 -3.50 1.18 -7.31
C LYS A 110 -4.98 1.42 -7.58
N PHE A 111 -5.39 2.68 -7.72
CA PHE A 111 -6.77 3.04 -7.97
C PHE A 111 -7.28 2.49 -9.31
N ILE A 112 -6.50 2.59 -10.40
CA ILE A 112 -6.82 1.99 -11.71
C ILE A 112 -6.97 0.47 -11.60
N ARG A 113 -6.09 -0.20 -10.85
CA ARG A 113 -6.18 -1.65 -10.63
C ARG A 113 -7.48 -2.03 -9.93
N ASP A 114 -7.85 -1.28 -8.91
CA ASP A 114 -9.04 -1.54 -8.11
C ASP A 114 -10.32 -1.23 -8.91
N LEU A 115 -10.36 -0.12 -9.67
CA LEU A 115 -11.41 0.16 -10.66
C LEU A 115 -11.50 -0.94 -11.71
N GLY A 116 -10.36 -1.42 -12.21
CA GLY A 116 -10.28 -2.53 -13.17
C GLY A 116 -10.87 -3.82 -12.62
N LEU A 117 -10.68 -4.11 -11.33
CA LEU A 117 -11.29 -5.23 -10.63
C LEU A 117 -12.81 -5.07 -10.51
N ILE A 118 -13.29 -3.88 -10.13
CA ILE A 118 -14.74 -3.58 -10.10
C ILE A 118 -15.35 -3.79 -11.49
N ILE A 119 -14.72 -3.26 -12.55
CA ILE A 119 -15.25 -3.33 -13.92
C ILE A 119 -15.19 -4.77 -14.46
N LYS A 120 -14.02 -5.42 -14.40
CA LYS A 120 -13.79 -6.70 -15.08
C LYS A 120 -14.27 -7.91 -14.30
N VAL A 121 -14.30 -7.82 -12.96
CA VAL A 121 -14.70 -8.94 -12.09
C VAL A 121 -16.13 -8.78 -11.62
N PHE A 122 -16.54 -7.61 -11.14
CA PHE A 122 -17.88 -7.40 -10.60
C PHE A 122 -18.87 -7.02 -11.69
N ARG A 123 -18.73 -5.86 -12.32
CA ARG A 123 -19.67 -5.33 -13.32
C ARG A 123 -19.90 -6.32 -14.47
N LYS A 124 -18.84 -6.98 -14.95
CA LYS A 124 -18.96 -8.01 -16.00
C LYS A 124 -19.91 -9.15 -15.63
N ARG A 125 -19.94 -9.60 -14.37
CA ARG A 125 -20.83 -10.69 -13.92
C ARG A 125 -22.30 -10.31 -13.98
N PHE A 126 -22.62 -9.03 -13.74
CA PHE A 126 -23.99 -8.52 -13.87
C PHE A 126 -24.40 -8.42 -15.35
N LEU A 127 -23.46 -8.04 -16.23
CA LEU A 127 -23.70 -7.98 -17.67
C LEU A 127 -23.84 -9.37 -18.33
N ASP A 128 -23.10 -10.36 -17.84
CA ASP A 128 -23.18 -11.75 -18.33
C ASP A 128 -24.53 -12.43 -17.97
N GLY A 129 -25.32 -11.83 -17.07
CA GLY A 129 -26.64 -12.30 -16.64
C GLY A 129 -27.79 -11.37 -17.05
N PRO A 130 -28.04 -11.10 -18.34
CA PRO A 130 -29.04 -10.12 -18.80
C PRO A 130 -30.49 -10.53 -18.51
N ARG A 131 -30.73 -11.76 -18.02
CA ARG A 131 -32.03 -12.23 -17.54
C ARG A 131 -32.32 -11.82 -16.09
N LEU A 132 -31.29 -11.46 -15.32
CA LEU A 132 -31.38 -11.11 -13.90
C LEU A 132 -31.26 -9.62 -13.65
N PHE A 133 -30.46 -8.92 -14.46
CA PHE A 133 -30.22 -7.48 -14.32
C PHE A 133 -30.41 -6.79 -15.66
N SER A 134 -31.19 -5.70 -15.67
CA SER A 134 -31.27 -4.81 -16.83
C SER A 134 -30.04 -3.90 -16.89
N GLU A 135 -29.79 -3.33 -18.06
CA GLU A 135 -28.68 -2.37 -18.23
C GLU A 135 -28.83 -1.13 -17.32
N ASN A 136 -30.07 -0.73 -17.01
CA ASN A 136 -30.35 0.32 -16.04
C ASN A 136 -29.98 -0.07 -14.61
N ASP A 137 -30.24 -1.31 -14.18
CA ASP A 137 -29.86 -1.77 -12.84
C ASP A 137 -28.34 -1.77 -12.67
N VAL A 138 -27.62 -2.22 -13.71
CA VAL A 138 -26.16 -2.16 -13.75
C VAL A 138 -25.68 -0.70 -13.70
N ARG A 139 -26.33 0.21 -14.42
CA ARG A 139 -26.00 1.66 -14.36
C ARG A 139 -26.30 2.26 -12.99
N THR A 140 -27.35 1.85 -12.30
CA THR A 140 -27.67 2.33 -10.94
C THR A 140 -26.66 1.85 -9.90
N ILE A 141 -26.19 0.61 -10.01
CA ILE A 141 -25.21 0.04 -9.07
C ILE A 141 -23.81 0.59 -9.30
N PHE A 142 -23.37 0.66 -10.56
CA PHE A 142 -21.99 1.01 -10.91
C PHE A 142 -21.81 2.46 -11.38
N GLY A 143 -22.89 3.22 -11.59
CA GLY A 143 -22.82 4.62 -12.02
C GLY A 143 -22.01 4.81 -13.30
N ASN A 144 -21.23 5.89 -13.32
CA ASN A 144 -20.30 6.26 -14.39
C ASN A 144 -18.89 5.67 -14.20
N ILE A 145 -18.76 4.49 -13.56
CA ILE A 145 -17.45 3.87 -13.25
C ILE A 145 -16.56 3.68 -14.48
N MET A 146 -17.16 3.50 -15.67
CA MET A 146 -16.42 3.37 -16.92
C MET A 146 -15.76 4.69 -17.31
N ASP A 147 -16.49 5.79 -17.18
CA ASP A 147 -16.00 7.13 -17.48
C ASP A 147 -14.93 7.51 -16.46
N LEU A 148 -15.16 7.22 -15.17
CA LEU A 148 -14.16 7.40 -14.12
C LEU A 148 -12.87 6.63 -14.41
N TYR A 149 -12.96 5.36 -14.81
CA TYR A 149 -11.78 4.58 -15.16
C TYR A 149 -11.00 5.20 -16.34
N GLN A 150 -11.69 5.66 -17.38
CA GLN A 150 -11.03 6.32 -18.51
C GLN A 150 -10.39 7.65 -18.10
N LEU A 151 -11.10 8.43 -17.28
CA LEU A 151 -10.64 9.69 -16.70
C LEU A 151 -9.32 9.47 -15.95
N THR A 152 -9.31 8.51 -15.02
CA THR A 152 -8.15 8.16 -14.20
C THR A 152 -6.96 7.64 -15.05
N VAL A 153 -7.22 6.80 -16.06
CA VAL A 153 -6.17 6.33 -16.97
C VAL A 153 -5.56 7.49 -17.77
N SER A 154 -6.39 8.41 -18.27
CA SER A 154 -5.94 9.60 -19.00
C SER A 154 -5.12 10.53 -18.12
N PHE A 155 -5.60 10.80 -16.90
CA PHE A 155 -4.91 11.65 -15.93
C PHE A 155 -3.52 11.08 -15.57
N ARG A 156 -3.45 9.77 -15.29
CA ARG A 156 -2.18 9.10 -15.05
C ARG A 156 -1.23 9.22 -16.24
N GLY A 157 -1.73 9.10 -17.47
CA GLY A 157 -0.92 9.30 -18.67
C GLY A 157 -0.28 10.69 -18.71
N LEU A 158 -1.06 11.74 -18.44
CA LEU A 158 -0.56 13.12 -18.37
C LEU A 158 0.51 13.29 -17.28
N LEU A 159 0.32 12.67 -16.11
CA LEU A 159 1.30 12.70 -15.02
C LEU A 159 2.61 12.01 -15.39
N GLU A 160 2.53 10.86 -16.08
CA GLU A 160 3.71 10.12 -16.54
C GLU A 160 4.46 10.88 -17.64
N ASP A 161 3.74 11.44 -18.61
CA ASP A 161 4.31 12.25 -19.69
C ASP A 161 5.00 13.51 -19.13
N ALA A 162 4.37 14.20 -18.17
CA ALA A 162 4.96 15.37 -17.52
C ALA A 162 6.21 15.05 -16.70
N LEU A 163 6.31 13.83 -16.15
CA LEU A 163 7.48 13.36 -15.42
C LEU A 163 8.61 12.93 -16.37
N GLU A 164 8.29 12.29 -17.50
CA GLU A 164 9.27 11.88 -18.51
C GLU A 164 9.87 13.06 -19.28
N MET A 165 9.12 14.16 -19.43
CA MET A 165 9.55 15.37 -20.15
C MET A 165 10.30 16.39 -19.28
N MET A 166 10.56 16.07 -18.01
CA MET A 166 11.43 16.89 -17.16
C MET A 166 12.90 16.75 -17.61
N ASP A 167 13.53 17.89 -17.92
CA ASP A 167 14.99 17.97 -18.03
C ASP A 167 15.64 17.71 -16.65
N GLU A 168 16.83 17.08 -16.62
CA GLU A 168 17.59 16.79 -15.39
C GLU A 168 17.89 18.04 -14.53
N ASP A 169 17.85 19.24 -15.13
CA ASP A 169 18.08 20.53 -14.49
C ASP A 169 16.80 21.23 -13.96
N SER A 170 15.61 20.67 -14.24
CA SER A 170 14.33 21.26 -13.79
C SER A 170 13.95 20.75 -12.40
N GLU A 171 13.79 21.66 -11.43
CA GLU A 171 13.51 21.30 -10.03
C GLU A 171 12.05 20.84 -9.77
N CYS A 172 11.14 20.94 -10.75
CA CYS A 172 9.72 20.70 -10.54
C CYS A 172 8.98 20.26 -11.83
N PRO A 173 8.30 19.10 -11.86
CA PRO A 173 7.43 18.73 -12.97
C PRO A 173 6.21 19.67 -13.06
N ALA A 174 5.78 19.99 -14.28
CA ALA A 174 4.62 20.83 -14.56
C ALA A 174 3.28 20.11 -14.31
N ILE A 175 3.15 19.45 -13.15
CA ILE A 175 1.96 18.66 -12.76
C ILE A 175 0.71 19.53 -12.66
N GLY A 176 0.87 20.83 -12.39
CA GLY A 176 -0.25 21.79 -12.37
C GLY A 176 -1.01 21.85 -13.70
N GLU A 177 -0.29 21.76 -14.83
CA GLU A 177 -0.89 21.74 -16.18
C GLU A 177 -1.70 20.47 -16.39
N CYS A 178 -1.24 19.32 -15.87
CA CYS A 178 -2.00 18.06 -15.93
C CYS A 178 -3.35 18.19 -15.22
N PHE A 179 -3.41 18.88 -14.08
CA PHE A 179 -4.67 19.12 -13.37
C PHE A 179 -5.58 20.11 -14.10
N GLU A 180 -5.01 21.13 -14.72
CA GLU A 180 -5.75 22.12 -15.51
C GLU A 180 -6.38 21.47 -16.75
N ASP A 181 -5.61 20.71 -17.53
CA ASP A 181 -6.10 19.94 -18.68
C ASP A 181 -7.23 18.99 -18.27
N MET A 182 -7.06 18.32 -17.13
CA MET A 182 -8.07 17.41 -16.61
C MET A 182 -9.36 18.12 -16.18
N ALA A 183 -9.22 19.29 -15.55
CA ALA A 183 -10.34 20.11 -15.14
C ALA A 183 -11.09 20.69 -16.34
N GLU A 184 -10.40 21.10 -17.41
CA GLU A 184 -11.02 21.57 -18.65
C GLU A 184 -11.87 20.47 -19.30
N VAL A 185 -11.35 19.24 -19.39
CA VAL A 185 -12.11 18.09 -19.93
C VAL A 185 -13.36 17.82 -19.08
N PHE A 186 -13.23 17.89 -17.76
CA PHE A 186 -14.37 17.69 -16.86
C PHE A 186 -15.42 18.79 -17.02
N LEU A 187 -15.01 20.06 -17.07
CA LEU A 187 -15.90 21.21 -17.25
C LEU A 187 -16.58 21.21 -18.63
N ALA A 188 -15.87 20.84 -19.69
CA ALA A 188 -16.43 20.69 -21.02
C ALA A 188 -17.53 19.61 -21.05
N SER A 189 -17.34 18.52 -20.31
CA SER A 189 -18.32 17.45 -20.21
C SER A 189 -19.57 17.83 -19.38
N THR A 190 -19.44 18.70 -18.38
CA THR A 190 -20.61 19.25 -17.64
C THR A 190 -21.36 20.33 -18.41
N ASN A 191 -20.67 21.19 -19.17
CA ASN A 191 -21.31 22.25 -19.97
C ASN A 191 -22.16 21.69 -21.13
N PHE A 192 -21.85 20.47 -21.60
CA PHE A 192 -22.67 19.78 -22.60
C PHE A 192 -24.00 19.25 -22.06
N TYR A 193 -24.18 19.15 -20.74
CA TYR A 193 -25.45 18.74 -20.12
C TYR A 193 -26.39 19.92 -19.78
N GLU A 194 -25.94 21.17 -19.95
CA GLU A 194 -26.74 22.39 -19.73
C GLU A 194 -27.21 23.08 -21.03
N SER A 195 -27.04 22.45 -22.21
CA SER A 195 -27.57 22.94 -23.51
C SER A 195 -28.51 21.92 -24.16
#